data_AF-A0A441TIK4-F1
#
_entry.id   AF-A0A441TIK4-F1
#
_cell.length_a   1.000
_cell.length_b   1.000
_cell.length_c   1.000
_cell.angle_alpha   90.00
_cell.angle_beta   90.00
_cell.angle_gamma   90.00
#
_symmetry.space_group_name_H-M   'P 1'
#
loop_
_entity.id
_entity.type
_entity.pdbx_description
1 polymer ?
#
loop_
_entity_poly.entity_id
_entity_poly.type
_entity_poly.pdbx_seq_one_letter_code
_entity_poly.pdbx_strand_id
1 'polypeptide(L)' 'VKNARLKTPRFTTPGPVTRHLDAKGYEVTTGIGPDLMTGAREAVSQMIDLLAGRYAMDPVEAYMLVSVCGDLRISEI' A
#
# COMPACT_ATOMS: atom_id res chain seq x y z
N VAL A 1 -9.08 11.55 -27.13
CA VAL A 1 -8.81 10.67 -28.31
C VAL A 1 -10.15 10.25 -28.90
N LYS A 2 -10.45 10.62 -30.15
CA LYS A 2 -11.69 10.17 -30.81
C LYS A 2 -11.60 8.65 -31.09
N ASN A 3 -12.70 7.92 -30.92
CA ASN A 3 -12.81 6.46 -31.12
C ASN A 3 -11.88 5.58 -30.27
N ALA A 4 -11.57 5.98 -29.02
CA ALA A 4 -10.60 5.26 -28.18
C ALA A 4 -11.05 3.86 -27.69
N ARG A 5 -12.34 3.51 -27.76
CA ARG A 5 -12.91 2.19 -27.39
C ARG A 5 -12.35 1.60 -26.07
N LEU A 6 -12.21 2.42 -25.03
CA LEU A 6 -11.66 1.98 -23.74
C LEU A 6 -12.67 1.08 -23.01
N LYS A 7 -12.22 -0.09 -22.52
CA LYS A 7 -13.05 -1.04 -21.76
C LYS A 7 -13.30 -0.61 -20.31
N THR A 8 -12.39 0.18 -19.73
CA THR A 8 -12.45 0.68 -18.35
C THR A 8 -11.87 2.11 -18.30
N PRO A 9 -12.17 2.88 -17.24
CA PRO A 9 -11.57 4.19 -17.03
C PRO A 9 -10.04 4.12 -17.00
N ARG A 10 -9.40 5.08 -17.65
CA ARG A 10 -7.94 5.25 -17.61
C ARG A 10 -7.63 6.73 -17.48
N PHE A 11 -6.68 7.05 -16.61
CA PHE A 11 -6.22 8.42 -16.41
C PHE A 11 -4.69 8.48 -16.49
N THR A 12 -4.16 9.69 -16.64
CA THR A 12 -2.73 9.97 -16.66
C THR A 12 -2.50 11.19 -15.81
N THR A 13 -1.55 11.12 -14.88
CA THR A 13 -1.14 12.25 -14.05
C THR A 13 0.27 12.67 -14.46
N PRO A 14 0.56 13.98 -14.52
CA PRO A 14 1.91 14.48 -14.80
C PRO A 14 2.89 14.31 -13.61
N GLY A 15 2.43 13.74 -12.49
CA GLY A 15 3.23 13.50 -11.29
C GLY A 15 2.57 12.49 -10.35
N PRO A 16 3.13 12.25 -9.16
CA PRO A 16 2.59 11.31 -8.18
C PRO A 16 1.15 11.67 -7.83
N VAL A 17 0.28 10.66 -7.76
CA VAL A 17 -1.16 10.83 -7.47
C VAL A 17 -1.38 11.38 -6.04
N THR A 18 -0.41 11.17 -5.15
CA THR A 18 -0.46 11.43 -3.70
C THR A 18 0.70 12.29 -3.19
N ARG A 19 1.16 13.31 -3.95
CA ARG A 19 2.25 14.22 -3.49
C ARG A 19 2.04 14.86 -2.11
N HIS A 20 0.79 14.99 -1.65
CA HIS A 20 0.46 15.54 -0.34
C HIS A 20 0.71 14.57 0.82
N LEU A 21 0.81 13.26 0.55
CA LEU A 21 1.09 12.20 1.54
C LEU A 21 2.55 11.74 1.46
N ASP A 22 3.14 11.73 0.27
CA ASP A 22 4.37 10.96 0.01
C ASP A 22 5.66 11.82 0.10
N ALA A 23 5.54 13.11 0.37
CA ALA A 23 6.66 14.06 0.32
C ALA A 23 7.81 13.72 1.28
N LYS A 24 7.54 12.93 2.33
CA LYS A 24 8.53 12.49 3.33
C LYS A 24 9.07 11.07 3.09
N GLY A 25 8.65 10.41 2.00
CA GLY A 25 9.00 9.02 1.72
C GLY A 25 8.10 8.03 2.48
N TYR A 26 8.46 6.74 2.38
CA TYR A 26 7.70 5.63 2.94
C TYR A 26 8.59 4.75 3.81
N GLU A 27 8.01 4.25 4.90
CA GLU A 27 8.51 3.06 5.58
C GLU A 27 7.77 1.85 4.99
N VAL A 28 8.53 0.80 4.66
CA VAL A 28 8.02 -0.34 3.89
C VAL A 28 8.37 -1.63 4.61
N THR A 29 7.37 -2.50 4.76
CA THR A 29 7.53 -3.91 5.12
C THR A 29 7.20 -4.76 3.89
N THR A 30 7.90 -5.89 3.74
CA THR A 30 7.78 -6.76 2.57
C THR A 30 7.34 -8.15 3.01
N GLY A 31 6.37 -8.73 2.31
CA GLY A 31 5.99 -10.13 2.45
C GLY A 31 6.39 -10.91 1.21
N ILE A 32 6.87 -12.14 1.40
CA ILE A 32 7.38 -13.02 0.35
C ILE A 32 6.73 -14.38 0.56
N GLY A 33 5.77 -14.70 -0.29
CA GLY A 33 4.98 -15.92 -0.17
C GLY A 33 4.90 -16.68 -1.50
N PRO A 34 4.39 -17.92 -1.47
CA PRO A 34 4.19 -18.74 -2.67
C PRO A 34 3.14 -18.17 -3.63
N ASP A 35 2.35 -17.19 -3.18
CA ASP A 35 1.35 -16.51 -3.96
C ASP A 35 1.18 -15.06 -3.50
N LEU A 36 0.56 -14.25 -4.37
CA LEU A 36 0.35 -12.81 -4.15
C LEU A 36 -0.44 -12.53 -2.88
N MET A 37 -1.44 -13.34 -2.54
CA MET A 37 -2.29 -13.08 -1.37
C MET A 37 -1.53 -13.36 -0.08
N THR A 38 -0.71 -14.41 -0.06
CA THR A 38 0.16 -14.73 1.07
C THR A 38 1.21 -13.63 1.29
N GLY A 39 1.93 -13.24 0.24
CA GLY A 39 2.91 -12.15 0.33
C GLY A 39 2.28 -10.81 0.74
N ALA A 40 1.11 -10.47 0.21
CA ALA A 40 0.37 -9.26 0.59
C ALA A 40 -0.03 -9.25 2.08
N ARG A 41 -0.56 -10.38 2.59
CA ARG A 41 -0.94 -10.50 4.00
C ARG A 41 0.26 -10.36 4.93
N GLU A 42 1.37 -11.02 4.61
CA GLU A 42 2.59 -10.93 5.40
C GLU A 42 3.14 -9.50 5.43
N ALA A 43 3.17 -8.80 4.28
CA ALA A 43 3.63 -7.42 4.21
C ALA A 43 2.82 -6.51 5.16
N VAL A 44 1.48 -6.65 5.13
CA VAL A 44 0.56 -5.85 5.96
C VAL A 44 0.69 -6.22 7.44
N SER A 45 0.72 -7.51 7.79
CA SER A 45 0.88 -7.96 9.19
C SER A 45 2.18 -7.43 9.80
N GLN A 46 3.29 -7.48 9.06
CA GLN A 46 4.56 -6.93 9.53
C GLN A 46 4.50 -5.41 9.73
N MET A 47 3.75 -4.66 8.91
CA MET A 47 3.56 -3.22 9.12
C MET A 47 2.77 -2.96 10.42
N ILE A 48 1.74 -3.76 10.68
CA ILE A 48 0.94 -3.66 11.91
C ILE A 48 1.82 -3.92 13.14
N ASP A 49 2.63 -4.99 13.11
CA ASP A 49 3.55 -5.33 14.20
C ASP A 49 4.59 -4.22 14.41
N LEU A 50 5.12 -3.65 13.32
CA LEU A 50 6.07 -2.54 13.37
C LEU A 50 5.46 -1.30 14.02
N LEU A 51 4.23 -0.93 13.64
CA LEU A 51 3.54 0.23 14.19
C LEU A 51 3.18 0.03 15.67
N ALA A 52 2.66 -1.15 16.01
CA ALA A 52 2.33 -1.52 17.38
C ALA A 52 3.57 -1.48 18.28
N GLY A 53 4.68 -2.09 17.84
CA GLY A 53 5.92 -2.14 18.60
C GLY A 53 6.64 -0.79 18.73
N ARG A 54 6.68 0.01 17.65
CA ARG A 54 7.42 1.28 17.64
C ARG A 54 6.66 2.42 18.34
N TYR A 55 5.34 2.47 18.17
CA TYR A 55 4.52 3.59 18.64
C TYR A 55 3.60 3.22 19.82
N ALA A 56 3.73 2.01 20.38
CA ALA A 56 2.88 1.49 21.44
C ALA A 56 1.38 1.58 21.10
N MET A 57 1.05 1.36 19.82
CA MET A 57 -0.31 1.39 19.29
C MET A 57 -0.99 0.04 19.50
N ASP A 58 -2.29 0.03 19.78
CA ASP A 58 -3.04 -1.22 19.77
C ASP A 58 -3.01 -1.86 18.36
N PRO A 59 -2.79 -3.17 18.22
CA PRO A 59 -2.74 -3.81 16.90
C PRO A 59 -3.98 -3.58 16.04
N VAL A 60 -5.17 -3.43 16.64
CA VAL A 60 -6.41 -3.13 15.91
C VAL A 60 -6.40 -1.70 15.39
N GLU A 61 -5.90 -0.74 16.18
CA GLU A 61 -5.74 0.65 15.73
C GLU A 61 -4.71 0.76 14.61
N ALA A 62 -3.60 0.03 14.71
CA ALA A 62 -2.58 -0.05 13.67
C ALA A 62 -3.15 -0.65 12.37
N TYR A 63 -3.93 -1.73 12.48
CA TYR A 63 -4.66 -2.30 11.35
C TYR A 63 -5.60 -1.27 10.69
N MET A 64 -6.40 -0.56 11.49
CA MET A 64 -7.30 0.47 10.97
C MET A 64 -6.54 1.60 10.27
N LEU A 65 -5.41 2.04 10.81
CA LEU A 65 -4.56 3.06 10.21
C LEU A 65 -3.98 2.60 8.87
N VAL A 66 -3.41 1.40 8.82
CA VAL A 66 -2.85 0.83 7.56
C VAL A 66 -3.95 0.70 6.50
N SER A 67 -5.19 0.37 6.87
CA SER A 67 -6.30 0.24 5.93
C SER A 67 -6.68 1.55 5.22
N VAL A 68 -6.33 2.71 5.78
CA VAL A 68 -6.68 4.03 5.21
C VAL A 68 -5.49 4.82 4.70
N CYS A 69 -4.30 4.59 5.27
CA CYS A 69 -3.09 5.34 4.95
C CYS A 69 -1.97 4.47 4.36
N GLY A 70 -2.10 3.14 4.36
CA GLY A 70 -1.12 2.22 3.78
C GLY A 70 -1.33 2.01 2.29
N ASP A 71 -0.23 2.09 1.53
CA ASP A 71 -0.20 1.69 0.12
C ASP A 71 0.40 0.27 0.02
N LEU A 72 -0.38 -0.69 -0.47
CA LEU A 72 0.16 -1.99 -0.84
C LEU A 72 0.70 -1.95 -2.28
N ARG A 73 1.99 -2.27 -2.45
CA ARG A 73 2.65 -2.31 -3.76
C ARG A 73 3.20 -3.71 -4.06
N ILE A 74 2.95 -4.17 -5.27
CA ILE A 74 3.50 -5.42 -5.81
C ILE A 74 4.84 -5.09 -6.47
N SER A 75 5.92 -5.67 -5.94
CA SER A 75 7.27 -5.52 -6.51
C SER A 75 7.48 -6.44 -7.71
N GLU A 76 7.09 -7.71 -7.57
CA GLU A 76 7.19 -8.75 -8.60
C GLU A 76 6.13 -9.83 -8.38
N ILE A 77 5.87 -10.63 -9.43
CA ILE A 77 5.01 -11.84 -9.41
C ILE A 77 5.77 -12.96 -10.11
#